data_AF-A0A6M4P6L1-F1
#
_entry.id   AF-A0A6M4P6L1-F1
#
_cell.length_a   1.000
_cell.length_b   1.000
_cell.length_c   1.000
_cell.angle_alpha   90.00
_cell.angle_beta   90.00
_cell.angle_gamma   90.00
#
_symmetry.space_group_name_H-M   'P 1'
#
loop_
_entity.id
_entity.type
_entity.pdbx_description
1 polymer ?
#
loop_
_entity_poly.entity_id
_entity_poly.type
_entity_poly.pdbx_seq_one_letter_code
_entity_poly.pdbx_strand_id
1 'polypeptide(L)' 'MSDKKDPSKSPKKTGGPVVNSGPTAGNNRSRNDNGQWRAKRSDTGKPRSK' A
#
# COMPACT_ATOMS: atom_id res chain seq x y z
N MET A 1 -0.58 -17.54 8.21
CA MET A 1 0.23 -16.78 7.24
C MET A 1 -0.73 -15.92 6.45
N SER A 2 -0.69 -14.59 6.57
CA SER A 2 -1.66 -13.72 5.89
C SER A 2 -1.47 -13.80 4.37
N ASP A 3 -2.52 -14.18 3.64
CA ASP A 3 -2.53 -14.24 2.19
C ASP A 3 -2.27 -12.85 1.62
N LYS A 4 -1.08 -12.67 1.02
CA LYS A 4 -0.68 -11.41 0.39
C LYS A 4 -1.58 -11.16 -0.81
N LYS A 5 -2.25 -10.01 -0.84
CA LYS A 5 -3.08 -9.56 -1.96
C LYS A 5 -2.19 -9.10 -3.10
N ASP A 6 -2.62 -9.39 -4.32
CA ASP A 6 -1.89 -9.05 -5.53
C ASP A 6 -2.10 -7.57 -5.93
N PRO A 7 -1.04 -6.74 -5.97
CA PRO A 7 -1.13 -5.33 -6.31
C PRO A 7 -1.44 -5.05 -7.79
N SER A 8 -1.34 -6.05 -8.67
CA SER A 8 -1.73 -5.93 -10.09
C SER A 8 -3.24 -6.01 -10.29
N LYS A 9 -3.99 -6.52 -9.31
CA LYS A 9 -5.46 -6.60 -9.39
C LYS A 9 -6.10 -5.26 -9.07
N SER A 10 -7.27 -5.03 -9.67
CA SER A 10 -8.05 -3.82 -9.41
C SER A 10 -8.32 -3.65 -7.91
N PRO A 11 -8.20 -2.42 -7.36
CA PRO A 11 -8.51 -2.12 -5.95
C PRO A 11 -9.91 -2.59 -5.52
N LYS A 12 -10.86 -2.68 -6.45
CA LYS A 12 -12.21 -3.22 -6.19
C LYS A 12 -12.18 -4.70 -5.79
N LYS A 13 -11.25 -5.48 -6.35
CA LYS A 13 -11.08 -6.92 -6.06
C LYS A 13 -10.31 -7.16 -4.77
N THR A 14 -9.30 -6.34 -4.48
CA THR A 14 -8.44 -6.46 -3.29
C THR A 14 -9.06 -5.81 -2.05
N GLY A 15 -10.14 -5.04 -2.20
CA GLY A 15 -10.82 -4.28 -1.14
C GLY A 15 -10.15 -2.94 -0.82
N GLY A 16 -9.27 -2.46 -1.71
CA GLY A 16 -8.49 -1.24 -1.55
C GLY A 16 -7.14 -1.29 -2.28
N PRO A 17 -6.47 -0.14 -2.45
CA PRO A 17 -5.12 -0.07 -3.01
C PRO A 17 -4.14 -0.91 -2.17
N VAL A 18 -3.36 -1.76 -2.82
CA VAL A 18 -2.39 -2.63 -2.17
C VAL A 18 -1.03 -1.93 -2.05
N VAL A 19 -0.28 -2.26 -1.00
CA VAL A 19 1.10 -1.83 -0.81
C VAL A 19 2.02 -2.71 -1.67
N ASN A 20 2.80 -2.09 -2.56
CA ASN A 20 3.65 -2.82 -3.50
C ASN A 20 4.96 -3.32 -2.87
N SER A 21 5.53 -2.58 -1.89
CA SER A 21 6.84 -2.88 -1.32
C SER A 21 6.94 -2.54 0.17
N GLY A 22 7.88 -3.19 0.86
CA GLY A 22 8.14 -3.03 2.30
C GLY A 22 7.50 -4.10 3.19
N PRO A 23 7.58 -3.95 4.52
CA PRO A 23 7.11 -4.96 5.49
C PRO A 23 5.62 -5.30 5.38
N THR A 24 4.82 -4.36 4.89
CA THR A 24 3.36 -4.53 4.70
C THR A 24 2.99 -4.79 3.24
N ALA A 25 3.93 -5.18 2.39
CA ALA A 25 3.66 -5.49 0.98
C ALA A 25 2.63 -6.62 0.86
N GLY A 26 1.65 -6.44 -0.03
CA GLY A 26 0.52 -7.35 -0.19
C GLY A 26 -0.67 -7.08 0.73
N ASN A 27 -0.60 -6.08 1.61
CA ASN A 27 -1.75 -5.62 2.37
C ASN A 27 -2.36 -4.36 1.75
N ASN A 28 -3.63 -4.09 2.05
CA ASN A 28 -4.26 -2.83 1.65
C ASN A 28 -3.60 -1.68 2.42
N ARG A 29 -3.50 -0.51 1.78
CA ARG A 29 -3.04 0.72 2.44
C ARG A 29 -3.94 1.03 3.63
N SER A 30 -3.45 1.79 4.60
CA SER A 30 -4.33 2.34 5.64
C SER A 30 -5.10 3.56 5.11
N ARG A 31 -6.26 3.82 5.72
CA ARG A 31 -7.03 5.04 5.48
C ARG A 31 -6.50 6.16 6.39
N ASN A 32 -6.77 7.40 6.01
CA ASN A 32 -6.69 8.57 6.89
C ASN A 32 -8.03 8.79 7.61
N ASP A 33 -8.07 9.78 8.50
CA ASP A 33 -9.26 10.05 9.32
C ASP A 33 -10.43 10.57 8.50
N ASN A 34 -10.17 11.12 7.31
CA ASN A 34 -11.20 11.52 6.35
C ASN A 34 -11.72 10.35 5.48
N GLY A 35 -11.26 9.12 5.73
CA GLY A 35 -11.73 7.89 5.06
C GLY A 35 -11.07 7.58 3.71
N GLN A 36 -10.23 8.45 3.19
CA GLN A 36 -9.46 8.22 1.96
C GLN A 36 -8.26 7.30 2.20
N TRP A 37 -7.85 6.56 1.17
CA TRP A 37 -6.62 5.77 1.24
C TRP A 37 -5.39 6.66 1.26
N ARG A 38 -4.40 6.32 2.10
CA ARG A 38 -3.12 7.04 2.10
C ARG A 38 -2.44 6.91 0.74
N ALA A 39 -1.96 8.03 0.22
CA ALA A 39 -1.19 8.07 -1.02
C ALA A 39 0.19 7.41 -0.85
N LYS A 40 0.80 7.01 -1.96
CA LYS A 40 2.22 6.63 -1.96
C LYS A 40 3.04 7.87 -1.60
N ARG A 41 3.93 7.77 -0.62
CA ARG A 41 4.81 8.89 -0.26
C ARG A 41 5.84 9.13 -1.36
N SER A 42 6.21 10.39 -1.60
CA SER A 42 7.15 10.79 -2.65
C SER A 42 8.59 10.32 -2.40
N ASP A 43 8.91 9.96 -1.16
CA ASP A 43 10.19 9.43 -0.70
C ASP A 43 10.22 7.89 -0.65
N THR A 44 9.12 7.22 -0.99
CA THR A 44 9.05 5.76 -0.96
C THR A 44 10.03 5.14 -1.95
N GLY A 45 10.98 4.35 -1.46
CA GLY A 45 12.03 3.73 -2.27
C GLY A 45 13.22 4.64 -2.57
N LYS A 46 13.23 5.87 -2.05
CA LYS A 46 14.40 6.75 -2.12
C LYS A 46 15.35 6.44 -0.95
N PRO A 47 16.67 6.37 -1.18
CA PRO A 47 17.63 6.27 -0.08
C PRO A 47 17.52 7.52 0.80
N ARG A 48 17.72 7.36 2.10
CA ARG A 48 17.78 8.49 3.03
C ARG A 48 19.04 9.29 2.69
N SER A 49 18.93 10.58 2.39
CA SER A 49 20.09 11.45 2.30
C SER A 49 20.78 11.48 3.67
N LYS A 50 22.11 11.38 3.66
CA LYS A 50 22.94 11.32 4.86
C LYS A 50 22.97 12.66 5.58
#